data_AF-A0A352AMU5-F1
#
_entry.id   AF-A0A352AMU5-F1
#
_cell.length_a   1.000
_cell.length_b   1.000
_cell.length_c   1.000
_cell.angle_alpha   90.00
_cell.angle_beta   90.00
_cell.angle_gamma   90.00
#
_symmetry.space_group_name_H-M   'P 1'
#
loop_
_entity.id
_entity.type
_entity.pdbx_description
1 polymer ?
#
loop_
_entity_poly.entity_id
_entity_poly.type
_entity_poly.pdbx_seq_one_letter_code
_entity_poly.pdbx_strand_id
1 'polypeptide(L)' 'MKKQVKVKPNSKNQSIEESTDGTLTVHLKSPPVDGKANKELIELLANKFNVPKSHLFRQEA' A
#
# COMPACT_ATOMS: atom_id res chain seq x y z
N MET A 1 3.24 15.03 -8.44
CA MET A 1 2.07 14.91 -7.53
C MET A 1 2.34 13.77 -6.55
N LYS A 2 2.30 14.04 -5.24
CA LYS A 2 2.55 13.04 -4.18
C LYS A 2 1.20 12.60 -3.61
N LYS A 3 0.85 11.32 -3.74
CA LYS A 3 -0.33 10.73 -3.09
C LYS A 3 0.13 10.00 -1.83
N GLN A 4 -0.53 10.22 -0.70
CA GLN A 4 -0.22 9.49 0.53
C GLN A 4 -0.84 8.09 0.46
N VAL A 5 -0.06 7.09 0.83
CA VAL A 5 -0.53 5.70 0.92
C VAL A 5 -0.28 5.20 2.33
N LYS A 6 -1.35 4.82 3.03
CA LYS A 6 -1.33 4.16 4.34
C LYS A 6 -1.53 2.67 4.15
N VAL A 7 -0.74 1.88 4.85
CA VAL A 7 -0.74 0.43 4.73
C VAL A 7 -1.07 -0.17 6.08
N LYS A 8 -2.08 -1.03 6.12
CA LYS A 8 -2.52 -1.76 7.31
C LYS A 8 -2.29 -3.26 7.08
N PRO A 9 -1.07 -3.74 7.37
CA PRO A 9 -0.78 -5.17 7.31
C PRO A 9 -1.53 -5.91 8.41
N ASN A 10 -1.59 -7.24 8.32
CA ASN A 10 -2.31 -8.10 9.27
C ASN A 10 -3.85 -7.89 9.28
N SER A 11 -4.42 -7.48 8.15
CA SER A 11 -5.86 -7.32 7.98
C SER A 11 -6.53 -8.65 7.64
N LYS A 12 -7.72 -8.91 8.18
CA LYS A 12 -8.51 -10.12 7.87
C LYS A 12 -8.92 -10.19 6.40
N ASN A 13 -9.06 -9.06 5.72
CA ASN A 13 -9.41 -8.99 4.31
C ASN A 13 -8.54 -7.95 3.60
N GLN A 14 -8.30 -8.17 2.30
CA GLN A 14 -7.53 -7.25 1.49
C GLN A 14 -8.49 -6.23 0.85
N SER A 15 -8.27 -4.95 1.14
CA SER A 15 -9.16 -3.86 0.73
C SER A 15 -8.36 -2.61 0.41
N ILE A 16 -8.83 -1.79 -0.52
CA ILE A 16 -8.22 -0.49 -0.83
C ILE A 16 -9.31 0.56 -0.70
N GLU A 17 -9.11 1.52 0.19
CA GLU A 17 -9.97 2.67 0.40
C GLU A 17 -9.26 3.92 -0.06
N GLU A 18 -9.89 4.70 -0.94
CA GLU A 18 -9.40 6.02 -1.34
C GLU A 18 -10.18 7.08 -0.55
N SER A 19 -9.47 7.89 0.22
CA SER A 19 -10.04 9.05 0.90
C SER A 19 -10.16 10.23 -0.06
N THR A 20 -11.16 11.07 0.17
CA THR A 20 -11.42 12.31 -0.58
C THR A 20 -10.27 13.31 -0.55
N ASP A 21 -9.37 13.21 0.43
CA ASP A 21 -8.14 14.01 0.55
C ASP A 21 -7.00 13.53 -0.39
N GLY A 22 -7.20 12.41 -1.10
CA GLY A 22 -6.18 11.79 -1.95
C GLY A 22 -5.23 10.82 -1.22
N THR A 23 -5.60 10.44 0.01
CA THR A 23 -4.91 9.38 0.78
C THR A 23 -5.50 8.01 0.46
N LEU A 24 -4.66 7.04 0.14
CA LEU A 24 -5.04 5.65 -0.12
C LEU A 24 -4.73 4.77 1.09
N THR A 25 -5.73 4.10 1.66
CA THR A 25 -5.56 3.13 2.73
C THR A 25 -5.65 1.72 2.16
N VAL A 26 -4.57 0.94 2.28
CA VAL A 26 -4.47 -0.42 1.76
C VAL A 26 -4.37 -1.40 2.91
N HIS A 27 -5.32 -2.32 2.97
CA HIS A 27 -5.38 -3.40 3.92
C HIS A 27 -4.75 -4.64 3.29
N LEU A 28 -3.73 -5.20 3.93
CA LEU A 28 -3.05 -6.41 3.46
C LEU A 28 -3.21 -7.52 4.49
N LYS A 29 -3.43 -8.75 4.01
CA LYS A 29 -3.37 -9.95 4.85
C LYS A 29 -1.96 -10.24 5.30
N SER A 30 -0.97 -9.96 4.45
CA SER A 30 0.41 -10.24 4.77
C SER A 30 0.86 -9.49 6.03
N PRO A 31 1.55 -10.18 6.94
CA PRO A 31 2.10 -9.55 8.13
C PRO A 31 3.33 -8.69 7.77
N PRO A 32 3.65 -7.64 8.55
CA PRO A 32 4.79 -6.77 8.31
C PRO A 32 6.14 -7.39 8.72
N VAL A 33 6.22 -8.71 8.79
CA VAL A 33 7.46 -9.44 9.11
C VAL A 33 8.32 -9.51 7.85
N ASP A 34 9.61 -9.21 8.01
CA ASP A 34 10.62 -9.34 6.94
C ASP A 34 10.32 -8.53 5.65
N GLY A 35 9.47 -7.50 5.74
CA GLY A 35 9.05 -6.72 4.57
C GLY A 35 8.15 -7.49 3.58
N LYS A 36 7.59 -8.65 3.96
CA LYS A 36 6.65 -9.41 3.11
C LYS A 36 5.42 -8.59 2.73
N ALA A 37 4.79 -7.92 3.70
CA ALA A 37 3.68 -7.01 3.43
C ALA A 37 4.06 -5.90 2.45
N ASN A 38 5.31 -5.40 2.47
CA ASN A 38 5.74 -4.33 1.58
C ASN A 38 5.91 -4.82 0.14
N LYS A 39 6.49 -6.01 -0.07
CA LYS A 39 6.58 -6.61 -1.41
C LYS A 39 5.19 -6.82 -2.00
N GLU A 40 4.31 -7.46 -1.23
CA GLU A 40 2.92 -7.70 -1.62
C GLU A 40 2.20 -6.37 -1.92
N LEU A 41 2.34 -5.36 -1.06
CA LEU A 41 1.79 -4.02 -1.29
C LEU A 41 2.24 -3.42 -2.61
N ILE A 42 3.56 -3.40 -2.85
CA ILE A 42 4.15 -2.75 -4.01
C ILE A 42 3.69 -3.43 -5.28
N GLU A 43 3.68 -4.77 -5.29
CA GLU A 43 3.16 -5.55 -6.41
C GLU A 43 1.67 -5.29 -6.63
N LEU A 44 0.90 -5.23 -5.56
CA LEU A 44 -0.54 -5.02 -5.63
C LEU A 44 -0.90 -3.64 -6.14
N LEU A 45 -0.26 -2.60 -5.60
CA LEU A 45 -0.47 -1.21 -6.01
C LEU A 45 0.05 -0.95 -7.42
N ALA A 46 1.21 -1.50 -7.78
CA ALA A 46 1.74 -1.38 -9.14
C ALA A 46 0.78 -2.02 -10.16
N ASN A 47 0.23 -3.20 -9.87
CA ASN A 47 -0.76 -3.84 -10.74
C ASN A 47 -2.10 -3.07 -10.78
N LYS A 48 -2.64 -2.68 -9.62
CA LYS A 48 -3.95 -2.00 -9.52
C LYS A 48 -3.97 -0.62 -10.18
N PHE A 49 -2.93 0.17 -9.96
CA PHE A 49 -2.87 1.56 -10.42
C PHE A 49 -2.00 1.73 -11.67
N ASN A 50 -1.41 0.65 -12.18
CA ASN A 50 -0.45 0.70 -13.29
C ASN A 50 0.69 1.70 -13.05
N VAL A 51 1.06 1.91 -11.78
CA VAL A 51 2.11 2.86 -11.39
C VAL A 51 3.45 2.16 -11.24
N PRO A 52 4.56 2.81 -11.63
CA PRO A 52 5.88 2.24 -11.44
C PRO A 52 6.20 2.11 -9.94
N LYS A 53 6.85 1.01 -9.55
CA LYS A 53 7.30 0.75 -8.18
C LYS A 53 8.14 1.88 -7.59
N SER A 54 8.83 2.65 -8.45
CA SER A 54 9.62 3.82 -8.08
C SER A 54 8.80 5.00 -7.57
N HIS A 55 7.48 5.05 -7.81
CA HIS A 55 6.60 6.11 -7.31
C HIS A 55 6.00 5.77 -5.93
N LEU A 56 6.18 4.53 -5.48
CA LEU A 56 5.75 4.02 -4.18
C LEU A 56 6.88 4.28 -3.16
N PHE A 57 6.92 5.50 -2.62
CA PHE A 57 7.87 5.87 -1.58
C PHE A 57 7.33 5.53 -0.19
N ARG A 58 8.11 4.76 0.58
CA ARG A 58 7.87 4.53 2.01
C ARG A 58 8.09 5.86 2.75
N GLN A 59 7.12 6.32 3.54
CA GLN A 59 7.43 7.24 4.64
C GLN A 59 7.65 6.41 5.89
N GLU A 60 8.89 6.39 6.35
CA GLU A 60 9.23 5.97 7.71
C GLU A 60 9.06 7.20 8.60
N ALA A 61 8.39 7.02 9.73
CA ALA A 61 8.31 8.00 10.81
C ALA A 61 9.33 7.62 11.87
#